data_AF-A0A6B3FSJ6-F1
#
_entry.id   AF-A0A6B3FSJ6-F1
#
_cell.length_a   1.000
_cell.length_b   1.000
_cell.length_c   1.000
_cell.angle_alpha   90.00
_cell.angle_beta   90.00
_cell.angle_gamma   90.00
#
_symmetry.space_group_name_H-M   'P 1'
#
loop_
_entity.id
_entity.type
_entity.pdbx_description
1 polymer ?
#
loop_
_entity_poly.entity_id
_entity_poly.type
_entity_poly.pdbx_seq_one_letter_code
_entity_poly.pdbx_strand_id
1 'polypeptide(L)' 'MLTDHTDPRWTTRPETPADRAAVHGVNTAAFPTRDEADLVDALRADPEAWLPELSYVAEAP' A
#
# COMPACT_ATOMS: atom_id res chain seq x y z
N MET A 1 -23.00 14.08 5.33
CA MET A 1 -22.09 14.04 6.48
C MET A 1 -21.15 12.88 6.24
N LEU A 2 -20.01 13.14 5.57
CA LEU A 2 -19.00 12.12 5.31
C LEU A 2 -18.30 11.89 6.65
N THR A 3 -18.43 10.69 7.22
CA THR A 3 -17.66 10.34 8.42
C THR A 3 -16.18 10.34 8.03
N ASP A 4 -15.38 11.13 8.73
CA ASP A 4 -13.94 11.10 8.58
C ASP A 4 -13.46 9.70 9.00
N HIS A 5 -13.03 8.89 8.03
CA HIS A 5 -12.65 7.49 8.23
C HIS A 5 -11.23 7.34 8.80
N THR A 6 -10.55 8.44 9.11
CA THR A 6 -9.20 8.43 9.68
C THR A 6 -9.23 8.36 11.20
N ASP A 7 -8.81 7.22 11.74
CA ASP A 7 -8.46 7.11 13.16
C ASP A 7 -7.18 7.96 13.40
N PRO A 8 -7.21 8.98 14.27
CA PRO A 8 -6.08 9.90 14.46
C PRO A 8 -4.82 9.22 15.01
N ARG A 9 -4.91 7.97 15.45
CA ARG A 9 -3.74 7.17 15.87
C ARG A 9 -2.89 6.69 14.70
N TRP A 10 -3.41 6.72 13.47
CA TRP A 10 -2.73 6.22 12.28
C TRP A 10 -2.59 7.34 11.26
N THR A 11 -1.43 8.02 11.30
CA THR A 11 -1.06 8.97 10.24
C THR A 11 -0.83 8.21 8.94
N THR A 12 -1.38 8.71 7.85
CA THR A 12 -1.21 8.13 6.51
C THR A 12 -0.67 9.18 5.55
N ARG A 13 0.07 8.71 4.54
CA ARG A 13 0.57 9.55 3.45
C ARG A 13 0.57 8.77 2.14
N PRO A 14 0.61 9.46 0.98
CA PRO A 14 0.80 8.79 -0.30
C PRO A 14 2.05 7.90 -0.29
N GLU A 15 1.96 6.74 -0.94
CA GLU A 15 3.09 5.84 -1.16
C GLU A 15 4.13 6.53 -2.05
N THR A 16 5.42 6.33 -1.74
CA THR A 16 6.55 6.71 -2.58
C THR A 16 7.30 5.48 -3.06
N PRO A 17 8.15 5.58 -4.11
CA PRO A 17 8.97 4.45 -4.52
C PRO A 17 9.86 3.86 -3.42
N ALA A 18 10.21 4.63 -2.39
CA ALA A 18 11.00 4.16 -1.25
C ALA A 18 10.24 3.17 -0.35
N ASP A 19 8.90 3.19 -0.40
CA ASP A 19 8.05 2.35 0.45
C ASP A 19 7.84 0.94 -0.10
N ARG A 20 8.10 0.73 -1.41
CA ARG A 20 7.75 -0.50 -2.13
C ARG A 20 8.30 -1.77 -1.47
N ALA A 21 9.53 -1.75 -1.00
CA ALA A 21 10.13 -2.90 -0.32
C ALA A 21 9.42 -3.24 1.00
N ALA A 22 9.00 -2.21 1.76
CA ALA A 22 8.24 -2.41 3.00
C ALA A 22 6.83 -2.92 2.70
N VAL A 23 6.15 -2.35 1.71
CA VAL A 23 4.82 -2.79 1.25
C VAL A 23 4.86 -4.25 0.78
N HIS A 24 5.89 -4.65 0.01
CA HIS A 24 6.08 -6.03 -0.40
C HIS A 24 6.26 -6.97 0.80
N GLY A 25 7.08 -6.56 1.78
CA GLY A 25 7.30 -7.31 3.02
C GLY A 25 6.02 -7.51 3.84
N VAL A 26 5.20 -6.46 3.97
CA VAL A 26 3.90 -6.54 4.66
C VAL A 26 2.95 -7.51 3.96
N ASN A 27 2.79 -7.41 2.63
CA ASN A 27 1.92 -8.33 1.89
C ASN A 27 2.40 -9.78 1.98
N THR A 28 3.72 -10.01 1.85
CA THR A 28 4.30 -11.35 1.99
C THR A 28 4.03 -11.95 3.38
N ALA A 29 4.05 -11.13 4.43
CA ALA A 29 3.77 -11.58 5.79
C ALA A 29 2.27 -11.77 6.06
N ALA A 30 1.39 -11.12 5.29
CA ALA A 30 -0.06 -11.13 5.50
C ALA A 30 -0.76 -12.34 4.90
N PHE A 31 -0.16 -12.97 3.88
CA PHE A 31 -0.76 -14.08 3.13
C PHE A 31 0.07 -15.36 3.22
N PRO A 32 -0.52 -16.56 2.98
CA PRO A 32 0.20 -17.83 3.04
C PRO A 32 1.30 -18.00 2.00
N THR A 33 1.26 -17.20 0.92
CA THR A 33 2.22 -17.24 -0.19
C THR A 33 2.68 -15.82 -0.53
N ARG A 34 3.68 -15.70 -1.40
CA ARG A 34 4.16 -14.41 -1.91
C ARG A 34 3.31 -13.84 -3.03
N ASP A 35 2.33 -14.59 -3.53
CA ASP A 35 1.60 -14.27 -4.76
C ASP A 35 0.89 -12.92 -4.68
N GLU A 36 0.37 -12.54 -3.51
CA GLU A 36 -0.26 -11.24 -3.29
C GLU A 36 0.75 -10.08 -3.34
N ALA A 37 1.96 -10.27 -2.81
CA ALA A 37 3.01 -9.26 -2.88
C ALA A 37 3.51 -9.07 -4.32
N ASP A 38 3.72 -10.19 -5.03
CA ASP A 38 4.13 -10.17 -6.45
C ASP A 38 3.02 -9.57 -7.35
N LEU A 39 1.75 -9.82 -7.04
CA LEU A 39 0.61 -9.23 -7.75
C LEU A 39 0.60 -7.70 -7.61
N VAL A 40 0.82 -7.16 -6.42
CA VAL A 40 0.89 -5.71 -6.20
C VAL A 40 2.04 -5.08 -6.99
N ASP A 41 3.20 -5.75 -7.04
CA ASP A 41 4.33 -5.27 -7.84
C ASP A 41 4.06 -5.34 -9.35
N ALA A 42 3.40 -6.40 -9.82
CA ALA A 42 2.98 -6.52 -11.21
C ALA A 42 1.98 -5.43 -11.61
N LEU A 43 0.98 -5.17 -10.77
CA LEU A 43 0.02 -4.08 -10.99
C LEU A 43 0.74 -2.73 -11.06
N ARG A 44 1.68 -2.45 -10.14
CA ARG A 44 2.44 -1.19 -10.11
C ARG A 44 3.33 -0.97 -11.34
N ALA A 45 3.73 -2.04 -12.03
CA ALA A 45 4.51 -1.96 -13.26
C ALA A 45 3.66 -1.66 -14.50
N ASP A 46 2.33 -1.83 -14.41
CA ASP A 46 1.38 -1.55 -15.49
C ASP A 46 0.72 -0.16 -15.28
N PRO A 47 1.09 0.86 -16.08
CA PRO A 47 0.55 2.21 -15.92
C PRO A 47 -0.95 2.31 -16.26
N GLU A 48 -1.53 1.35 -16.98
CA GLU A 48 -2.97 1.33 -17.27
C GLU A 48 -3.77 0.67 -16.13
N ALA A 49 -3.12 -0.11 -15.27
CA ALA A 49 -3.76 -0.82 -14.15
C ALA A 49 -3.52 -0.12 -12.79
N TRP A 50 -2.37 0.51 -12.60
CA TRP A 50 -2.02 1.16 -11.33
C TRP A 50 -2.56 2.59 -11.24
N LEU A 51 -3.20 2.90 -10.11
CA LEU A 51 -3.69 4.24 -9.79
C LEU A 51 -2.85 4.80 -8.62
N PRO A 52 -1.75 5.54 -8.90
CA PRO A 52 -0.84 5.99 -7.86
C PRO A 52 -1.51 6.89 -6.79
N GLU A 53 -2.56 7.60 -7.15
CA GLU A 53 -3.33 8.52 -6.32
C GLU A 53 -4.19 7.79 -5.28
N LEU A 54 -4.37 6.47 -5.41
CA LEU A 54 -5.08 5.64 -4.45
C LEU A 54 -4.15 4.82 -3.55
N SER A 55 -2.84 4.99 -3.71
CA SER A 55 -1.83 4.24 -2.96
C SER A 55 -1.34 5.05 -1.76
N TYR A 56 -1.64 4.54 -0.56
CA TYR A 56 -1.29 5.17 0.72
C TYR A 56 -0.63 4.16 1.66
N VAL A 57 0.28 4.66 2.49
CA VAL A 57 0.92 3.90 3.56
C VAL A 57 0.61 4.54 4.90
N ALA A 58 0.49 3.70 5.93
CA ALA A 58 0.48 4.15 7.31
C ALA A 58 1.92 4.41 7.78
N GLU A 59 2.11 5.46 8.55
CA GLU A 59 3.39 5.79 9.17
C GLU A 59 3.50 5.08 10.53
N ALA A 60 4.73 4.82 10.96
CA ALA A 60 4.95 4.38 12.33
C ALA A 60 4.52 5.50 13.31
N PRO A 61 4.05 5.14 14.52
CA PRO A 61 3.66 6.11 15.55
C PRO A 61 4.77 7.10 15.94
#